data_AF-A0AAF3F695-F1
#
_entry.id   AF-A0AAF3F695-F1
#
_cell.length_a   1.000
_cell.length_b   1.000
_cell.length_c   1.000
_cell.angle_alpha   90.00
_cell.angle_beta   90.00
_cell.angle_gamma   90.00
#
_symmetry.space_group_name_H-M   'P 1'
#
loop_
_entity.id
_entity.type
_entity.pdbx_description
1 polymer ?
#
loop_
_entity_poly.entity_id
_entity_poly.type
_entity_poly.pdbx_seq_one_letter_code
_entity_poly.pdbx_strand_id
1 'polypeptide(L)'
;MWSRVRTNLWTTVKAMSEDLPDLAHITRVRSTIYFCFFENYDSLHKNMNILGNSANQSTSVNYANEIFDEVFVSRKYHKEVSPLDGFTIGNGTDGSSLQVIITIQLLYVLSLDVAQQYLSVYVEQEIEWQDVRLRWDPADIGGLDVIWVLCDQVWTTDLFNSNSLTVNEIYPDRLKQCKVHSNGSIHSDMFLQIDSACFIDVQKFPFDKQTCEIPFVTIAFEPKTFDLQGKLFTKYIGFTPQGNGEWNVLSLNMTKDSQLKSSSDNNEFSMLVFILKLQREPKKK
;
A
#
# COMPACT_ATOMS: atom_id res chain seq x y z
N MET A 1 5.41 4.38 17.98
CA MET A 1 6.06 3.06 18.13
C MET A 1 6.45 2.50 16.77
N TRP A 2 5.54 2.44 15.79
CA TRP A 2 5.82 2.12 14.39
C TRP A 2 6.89 2.99 13.71
N SER A 3 6.94 4.30 13.99
CA SER A 3 8.02 5.17 13.51
C SER A 3 9.41 4.69 13.96
N ARG A 4 9.55 4.25 15.22
CA ARG A 4 10.79 3.69 15.79
C ARG A 4 11.14 2.32 15.22
N VAL A 5 10.13 1.47 14.99
CA VAL A 5 10.29 0.16 14.32
C VAL A 5 10.82 0.35 12.89
N ARG A 6 10.23 1.28 12.14
CA ARG A 6 10.67 1.66 10.78
C ARG A 6 12.11 2.22 10.77
N THR A 7 12.51 2.98 11.79
CA THR A 7 13.90 3.49 11.92
C THR A 7 14.93 2.39 12.23
N ASN A 8 14.59 1.41 13.07
CA ASN A 8 15.51 0.31 13.44
C ASN A 8 15.66 -0.76 12.34
N LEU A 9 14.60 -0.99 11.56
CA LEU A 9 14.66 -1.83 10.37
C LEU A 9 15.64 -1.22 9.35
N TRP A 10 15.60 0.10 9.20
CA TRP A 10 16.45 0.87 8.28
C TRP A 10 17.94 0.84 8.64
N THR A 11 18.32 1.04 9.91
CA THR A 11 19.74 0.97 10.31
C THR A 11 20.33 -0.42 10.03
N THR A 12 19.54 -1.46 10.26
CA THR A 12 19.95 -2.85 10.07
C THR A 12 20.06 -3.21 8.58
N VAL A 13 19.06 -2.84 7.76
CA VAL A 13 19.07 -3.09 6.32
C VAL A 13 20.18 -2.29 5.61
N LYS A 14 20.40 -1.02 6.01
CA LYS A 14 21.48 -0.18 5.47
C LYS A 14 22.88 -0.74 5.79
N ALA A 15 23.11 -1.17 7.03
CA ALA A 15 24.39 -1.76 7.43
C ALA A 15 24.70 -3.08 6.69
N MET A 16 23.67 -3.77 6.19
CA MET A 16 23.84 -5.04 5.47
C MET A 16 23.99 -4.87 3.95
N SER A 17 23.61 -3.71 3.39
CA SER A 17 23.74 -3.43 1.96
C SER A 17 25.17 -3.04 1.55
N GLU A 18 26.06 -2.79 2.51
CA GLU A 18 27.42 -2.31 2.24
C GLU A 18 28.45 -3.44 2.02
N ASP A 19 28.12 -4.73 2.29
CA ASP A 19 29.17 -5.77 2.46
C ASP A 19 29.00 -7.16 1.76
N LEU A 20 28.01 -7.43 0.88
CA LEU A 20 27.80 -8.81 0.36
C LEU A 20 27.34 -8.95 -1.11
N PRO A 21 27.68 -10.06 -1.82
CA PRO A 21 27.30 -10.31 -3.22
C PRO A 21 25.83 -10.77 -3.45
N ASP A 22 25.33 -10.52 -4.67
CA ASP A 22 23.94 -10.38 -5.14
C ASP A 22 22.88 -11.41 -4.63
N LEU A 23 23.13 -12.72 -4.68
CA LEU A 23 22.08 -13.73 -4.36
C LEU A 23 21.93 -13.98 -2.85
N ALA A 24 23.03 -13.88 -2.10
CA ALA A 24 23.01 -13.94 -0.63
C ALA A 24 22.41 -12.65 -0.04
N HIS A 25 22.59 -11.51 -0.73
CA HIS A 25 21.98 -10.24 -0.38
C HIS A 25 20.45 -10.30 -0.41
N ILE A 26 19.82 -10.80 -1.49
CA ILE A 26 18.35 -10.89 -1.61
C ILE A 26 17.74 -11.80 -0.54
N THR A 27 18.34 -12.97 -0.30
CA THR A 27 17.83 -13.93 0.69
C THR A 27 17.95 -13.38 2.12
N ARG A 28 19.03 -12.65 2.42
CA ARG A 28 19.29 -12.08 3.74
C ARG A 28 18.52 -10.79 3.99
N VAL A 29 18.30 -9.96 2.96
CA VAL A 29 17.41 -8.79 3.03
C VAL A 29 15.97 -9.25 3.23
N ARG A 30 15.50 -10.25 2.46
CA ARG A 30 14.20 -10.90 2.70
C ARG A 30 14.12 -11.41 4.14
N SER A 31 15.06 -12.24 4.60
CA SER A 31 15.03 -12.81 5.96
C SER A 31 15.11 -11.74 7.04
N THR A 32 15.82 -10.63 6.83
CA THR A 32 15.98 -9.55 7.82
C THR A 32 14.77 -8.62 7.85
N ILE A 33 14.17 -8.31 6.71
CA ILE A 33 12.86 -7.63 6.66
C ILE A 33 11.84 -8.51 7.37
N TYR A 34 11.73 -9.80 6.99
CA TYR A 34 10.86 -10.76 7.68
C TYR A 34 11.16 -10.83 9.19
N PHE A 35 12.42 -10.95 9.61
CA PHE A 35 12.80 -11.09 11.02
C PHE A 35 12.57 -9.81 11.85
N CYS A 36 12.97 -8.64 11.35
CA CYS A 36 12.76 -7.37 12.04
C CYS A 36 11.27 -6.99 12.11
N PHE A 37 10.48 -7.34 11.09
CA PHE A 37 9.02 -7.17 11.19
C PHE A 37 8.39 -8.22 12.11
N PHE A 38 8.80 -9.49 12.07
CA PHE A 38 8.24 -10.55 12.92
C PHE A 38 8.57 -10.31 14.40
N GLU A 39 9.81 -9.95 14.76
CA GLU A 39 10.15 -9.59 16.14
C GLU A 39 9.40 -8.35 16.63
N ASN A 40 9.17 -7.36 15.76
CA ASN A 40 8.41 -6.17 16.13
C ASN A 40 6.89 -6.40 16.10
N TYR A 41 6.37 -7.28 15.26
CA TYR A 41 4.98 -7.70 15.20
C TYR A 41 4.64 -8.58 16.41
N ASP A 42 5.48 -9.58 16.73
CA ASP A 42 5.37 -10.34 17.98
C ASP A 42 5.57 -9.45 19.19
N SER A 43 6.47 -8.44 19.15
CA SER A 43 6.60 -7.46 20.23
C SER A 43 5.39 -6.53 20.30
N LEU A 44 4.76 -6.15 19.20
CA LEU A 44 3.52 -5.36 19.18
C LEU A 44 2.32 -6.19 19.66
N HIS A 45 2.20 -7.44 19.24
CA HIS A 45 1.16 -8.38 19.71
C HIS A 45 1.39 -8.82 21.15
N LYS A 46 2.63 -9.09 21.55
CA LYS A 46 3.00 -9.26 22.95
C LYS A 46 2.84 -7.97 23.72
N ASN A 47 2.96 -6.78 23.15
CA ASN A 47 2.62 -5.54 23.85
C ASN A 47 1.10 -5.28 23.86
N MET A 48 0.32 -5.82 22.93
CA MET A 48 -1.15 -5.84 23.03
C MET A 48 -1.65 -6.86 24.07
N ASN A 49 -0.90 -7.95 24.32
CA ASN A 49 -1.24 -8.99 25.32
C ASN A 49 -0.40 -8.96 26.63
N ILE A 50 0.66 -8.15 26.72
CA ILE A 50 1.61 -8.00 27.86
C ILE A 50 1.83 -6.51 28.20
N LEU A 51 0.92 -5.61 27.81
CA LEU A 51 0.73 -4.34 28.52
C LEU A 51 -0.45 -4.45 29.50
N GLY A 52 -0.50 -5.55 30.25
CA GLY A 52 -1.45 -5.79 31.33
C GLY A 52 -1.05 -5.14 32.65
N ASN A 53 -0.57 -3.89 32.66
CA ASN A 53 -0.44 -3.10 33.90
C ASN A 53 -0.16 -1.61 33.64
N SER A 54 -1.19 -0.85 33.23
CA SER A 54 -1.35 0.54 33.64
C SER A 54 -2.83 0.94 33.56
N ALA A 55 -3.37 1.58 34.59
CA ALA A 55 -4.79 1.94 34.70
C ALA A 55 -5.33 2.85 33.56
N ASN A 56 -4.43 3.46 32.77
CA ASN A 56 -4.77 4.29 31.61
C ASN A 56 -4.93 3.49 30.31
N GLN A 57 -4.49 2.24 30.27
CA GLN A 57 -4.60 1.38 29.10
C GLN A 57 -5.94 0.67 29.02
N SER A 58 -6.51 0.36 30.19
CA SER A 58 -7.88 -0.16 30.30
C SER A 58 -8.92 0.83 29.78
N THR A 59 -8.74 2.14 29.98
CA THR A 59 -9.71 3.15 29.52
C THR A 59 -9.67 3.36 28.01
N SER A 60 -8.49 3.47 27.40
CA SER A 60 -8.37 3.63 25.94
C SER A 60 -8.87 2.42 25.16
N VAL A 61 -8.64 1.21 25.67
CA VAL A 61 -9.19 -0.02 25.06
C VAL A 61 -10.71 -0.06 25.19
N ASN A 62 -11.26 0.35 26.34
CA ASN A 62 -12.71 0.45 26.51
C ASN A 62 -13.35 1.47 25.56
N TYR A 63 -12.74 2.65 25.37
CA TYR A 63 -13.22 3.65 24.42
C TYR A 63 -13.16 3.15 22.97
N ALA A 64 -12.09 2.44 22.59
CA ALA A 64 -12.00 1.85 21.25
C ALA A 64 -13.08 0.78 21.02
N ASN A 65 -13.38 -0.05 22.02
CA ASN A 65 -14.46 -1.03 21.94
C ASN A 65 -15.84 -0.36 21.88
N GLU A 66 -16.06 0.72 22.63
CA GLU A 66 -17.30 1.49 22.60
C GLU A 66 -17.54 2.14 21.23
N ILE A 67 -16.51 2.74 20.63
CA ILE A 67 -16.57 3.25 19.24
C ILE A 67 -16.87 2.10 18.28
N PHE A 68 -16.23 0.94 18.45
CA PHE A 68 -16.48 -0.22 17.61
C PHE A 68 -17.93 -0.69 17.68
N ASP A 69 -18.49 -0.85 18.89
CA ASP A 69 -19.87 -1.26 19.10
C ASP A 69 -20.87 -0.21 18.60
N GLU A 70 -20.55 1.08 18.73
CA GLU A 70 -21.38 2.17 18.22
C GLU A 70 -21.43 2.17 16.69
N VAL A 71 -20.25 2.20 16.05
CA VAL A 71 -20.12 2.36 14.61
C VAL A 71 -20.47 1.09 13.85
N PHE A 72 -20.02 -0.07 14.31
CA PHE A 72 -20.17 -1.32 13.55
C PHE A 72 -21.42 -2.09 13.94
N VAL A 73 -21.76 -2.15 15.22
CA VAL A 73 -22.88 -2.97 15.72
C VAL A 73 -24.18 -2.17 15.78
N SER A 74 -24.18 -1.04 16.48
CA SER A 74 -25.39 -0.25 16.77
C SER A 74 -25.94 0.42 15.52
N ARG A 75 -25.06 0.97 14.68
CA ARG A 75 -25.42 1.54 13.37
C ARG A 75 -25.59 0.50 12.26
N LYS A 76 -25.33 -0.79 12.54
CA LYS A 76 -25.45 -1.90 11.58
C LYS A 76 -24.64 -1.67 10.31
N TYR A 77 -23.34 -1.49 10.47
CA TYR A 77 -22.45 -1.30 9.35
C TYR A 77 -22.41 -2.56 8.45
N HIS A 78 -22.56 -2.37 7.14
CA HIS A 78 -22.49 -3.42 6.14
C HIS A 78 -21.30 -3.17 5.21
N LYS A 79 -20.22 -3.95 5.40
CA LYS A 79 -18.99 -3.84 4.61
C LYS A 79 -19.17 -4.25 3.14
N GLU A 80 -20.23 -5.00 2.83
CA GLU A 80 -20.52 -5.45 1.47
C GLU A 80 -21.15 -4.34 0.60
N VAL A 81 -21.61 -3.25 1.21
CA VAL A 81 -22.26 -2.13 0.53
C VAL A 81 -21.27 -1.00 0.31
N SER A 82 -21.14 -0.52 -0.93
CA SER A 82 -20.24 0.60 -1.24
C SER A 82 -20.62 1.84 -0.41
N PRO A 83 -19.65 2.64 0.07
CA PRO A 83 -19.92 3.93 0.68
C PRO A 83 -20.75 4.88 -0.20
N LEU A 84 -20.78 4.63 -1.51
CA LEU A 84 -21.53 5.41 -2.50
C LEU A 84 -23.01 5.01 -2.62
N ASP A 85 -23.36 3.75 -2.34
CA ASP A 85 -24.71 3.21 -2.59
C ASP A 85 -25.77 3.81 -1.65
N GLY A 86 -25.35 4.45 -0.54
CA GLY A 86 -26.25 5.06 0.46
C GLY A 86 -26.51 6.56 0.29
N PHE A 87 -25.82 7.25 -0.63
CA PHE A 87 -25.89 8.73 -0.75
C PHE A 87 -27.12 9.24 -1.52
N THR A 88 -28.01 8.36 -1.97
CA THR A 88 -29.26 8.73 -2.67
C THR A 88 -30.45 9.04 -1.75
N ILE A 89 -30.30 8.98 -0.41
CA ILE A 89 -31.36 9.35 0.53
C ILE A 89 -31.06 10.71 1.18
N GLY A 90 -31.19 11.77 0.39
CA GLY A 90 -31.12 13.15 0.86
C GLY A 90 -31.00 14.11 -0.31
N ASN A 91 -32.13 14.71 -0.71
CA ASN A 91 -32.26 15.79 -1.70
C ASN A 91 -30.95 16.43 -2.19
N GLY A 92 -30.51 16.04 -3.39
CA GLY A 92 -29.46 16.75 -4.12
C GLY A 92 -28.48 15.79 -4.78
N THR A 93 -28.52 15.77 -6.11
CA THR A 93 -27.45 15.26 -6.95
C THR A 93 -26.11 15.83 -6.52
N ASP A 94 -25.19 14.98 -6.08
CA ASP A 94 -23.78 15.23 -6.29
C ASP A 94 -23.20 13.99 -6.97
N GLY A 95 -22.65 14.18 -8.16
CA GLY A 95 -21.74 13.23 -8.81
C GLY A 95 -20.44 13.10 -8.01
N SER A 96 -20.58 12.73 -6.74
CA SER A 96 -19.51 12.53 -5.78
C SER A 96 -18.88 11.19 -6.06
N SER A 97 -17.67 11.21 -6.60
CA SER A 97 -16.84 10.03 -6.74
C SER A 97 -16.19 9.70 -5.40
N LEU A 98 -16.04 8.41 -5.10
CA LEU A 98 -15.19 7.94 -4.02
C LEU A 98 -13.74 8.19 -4.42
N GLN A 99 -13.09 9.10 -3.70
CA GLN A 99 -11.67 9.34 -3.85
C GLN A 99 -10.89 8.17 -3.22
N VAL A 100 -10.08 7.50 -4.04
CA VAL A 100 -9.16 6.45 -3.59
C VAL A 100 -7.74 6.95 -3.83
N ILE A 101 -6.99 7.14 -2.75
CA ILE A 101 -5.62 7.62 -2.83
C ILE A 101 -4.69 6.43 -2.65
N ILE A 102 -3.84 6.21 -3.65
CA ILE A 102 -2.80 5.18 -3.60
C ILE A 102 -1.47 5.86 -3.45
N THR A 103 -0.70 5.38 -2.48
CA THR A 103 0.67 5.78 -2.31
C THR A 103 1.58 4.58 -2.44
N ILE A 104 2.50 4.64 -3.41
CA ILE A 104 3.52 3.61 -3.61
C ILE A 104 4.87 4.13 -3.16
N GLN A 105 5.54 3.31 -2.36
CA GLN A 105 6.95 3.45 -2.02
C GLN A 105 7.68 2.24 -2.60
N LEU A 106 8.49 2.47 -3.65
CA LEU A 106 9.41 1.44 -4.13
C LEU A 106 10.49 1.21 -3.07
N LEU A 107 10.59 -0.02 -2.59
CA LEU A 107 11.57 -0.42 -1.60
C LEU A 107 12.81 -1.01 -2.29
N TYR A 108 12.60 -2.01 -3.14
CA TYR A 108 13.67 -2.72 -3.85
C TYR A 108 13.24 -3.14 -5.25
N VAL A 109 14.16 -3.02 -6.21
CA VAL A 109 14.10 -3.80 -7.45
C VAL A 109 14.67 -5.19 -7.14
N LEU A 110 13.90 -6.24 -7.37
CA LEU A 110 14.37 -7.61 -7.14
C LEU A 110 15.08 -8.12 -8.40
N SER A 111 14.44 -7.99 -9.55
CA SER A 111 15.00 -8.39 -10.84
C SER A 111 14.26 -7.74 -12.01
N LEU A 112 14.93 -7.62 -13.15
CA LEU A 112 14.31 -7.38 -14.44
C LEU A 112 14.72 -8.52 -15.38
N ASP A 113 13.79 -9.42 -15.68
CA ASP A 113 14.05 -10.52 -16.59
C ASP A 113 13.92 -10.04 -18.04
N VAL A 114 15.06 -9.88 -18.69
CA VAL A 114 15.18 -9.43 -20.08
C VAL A 114 14.54 -10.40 -21.06
N ALA A 115 14.61 -11.71 -20.81
CA ALA A 115 14.12 -12.73 -21.73
C ALA A 115 12.60 -12.92 -21.60
N GLN A 116 12.10 -12.92 -20.36
CA GLN A 116 10.69 -13.11 -20.06
C GLN A 116 9.88 -11.80 -20.02
N GLN A 117 10.54 -10.65 -20.13
CA GLN A 117 9.92 -9.32 -20.19
C GLN A 117 9.04 -9.00 -18.97
N TYR A 118 9.57 -9.24 -17.77
CA TYR A 118 8.90 -8.83 -16.53
C TYR A 118 9.86 -8.25 -15.50
N LEU A 119 9.33 -7.29 -14.75
CA LEU A 119 9.96 -6.61 -13.64
C LEU A 119 9.41 -7.20 -12.34
N SER A 120 10.29 -7.58 -11.42
CA SER A 120 9.94 -7.95 -10.05
C SER A 120 10.39 -6.85 -9.09
N VAL A 121 9.44 -6.29 -8.33
CA VAL A 121 9.69 -5.22 -7.35
C VAL A 121 9.07 -5.54 -5.99
N TYR A 122 9.70 -5.01 -4.96
CA TYR A 122 9.17 -4.98 -3.61
C TYR A 122 8.69 -3.56 -3.29
N VAL A 123 7.43 -3.40 -2.91
CA VAL A 123 6.80 -2.10 -2.67
C VAL A 123 6.04 -2.09 -1.34
N GLU A 124 6.00 -0.93 -0.68
CA GLU A 124 4.97 -0.62 0.32
C GLU A 124 3.87 0.16 -0.41
N GLN A 125 2.64 -0.34 -0.28
CA GLN A 125 1.43 0.25 -0.83
C GLN A 125 0.54 0.68 0.32
N GLU A 126 0.27 1.99 0.38
CA GLU A 126 -0.76 2.58 1.25
C GLU A 126 -1.97 2.94 0.38
N ILE A 127 -3.15 2.50 0.80
CA ILE A 127 -4.43 2.92 0.21
C ILE A 127 -5.22 3.70 1.27
N GLU A 128 -5.72 4.87 0.87
CA GLU A 128 -6.61 5.71 1.66
C GLU A 128 -7.93 5.92 0.92
N TRP A 129 -9.04 5.74 1.62
CA TRP A 129 -10.39 6.06 1.16
C TRP A 129 -11.24 6.55 2.32
N GLN A 130 -12.42 7.11 2.05
CA GLN A 130 -13.31 7.61 3.09
C GLN A 130 -14.66 6.90 3.07
N ASP A 131 -15.09 6.42 4.22
CA ASP A 131 -16.44 5.89 4.45
C ASP A 131 -17.13 6.72 5.54
N VAL A 132 -18.06 7.57 5.11
CA VAL A 132 -18.77 8.50 6.00
C VAL A 132 -19.61 7.79 7.07
N ARG A 133 -19.97 6.52 6.84
CA ARG A 133 -20.74 5.70 7.79
C ARG A 133 -19.93 5.36 9.04
N LEU A 134 -18.60 5.39 8.93
CA LEU A 134 -17.65 5.10 10.01
C LEU A 134 -17.25 6.33 10.83
N ARG A 135 -17.95 7.46 10.68
CA ARG A 135 -17.63 8.69 11.42
C ARG A 135 -18.10 8.64 12.86
N TRP A 136 -17.32 9.19 13.78
CA TRP A 136 -17.75 9.49 15.15
C TRP A 136 -17.18 10.84 15.61
N ASP A 137 -17.75 11.42 16.66
CA ASP A 137 -17.16 12.60 17.31
C ASP A 137 -16.18 12.13 18.40
N PRO A 138 -14.88 12.44 18.32
CA PRO A 138 -13.94 12.12 19.38
C PRO A 138 -14.37 12.65 20.75
N ALA A 139 -15.10 13.77 20.81
CA ALA A 139 -15.58 14.36 22.06
C ALA A 139 -16.59 13.46 22.81
N ASP A 140 -17.33 12.62 22.09
CA ASP A 140 -18.36 11.74 22.66
C ASP A 140 -17.75 10.54 23.39
N ILE A 141 -16.64 9.99 22.88
CA ILE A 141 -16.01 8.76 23.39
C ILE A 141 -14.50 8.94 23.57
N GLY A 142 -14.11 9.42 24.75
CA GLY A 142 -12.73 9.35 25.24
C GLY A 142 -11.69 10.18 24.47
N GLY A 143 -12.08 11.03 23.52
CA GLY A 143 -11.17 11.86 22.72
C GLY A 143 -10.41 11.09 21.63
N LEU A 144 -10.79 9.84 21.32
CA LEU A 144 -10.05 9.02 20.35
C LEU A 144 -10.36 9.45 18.91
N ASP A 145 -9.34 9.87 18.18
CA ASP A 145 -9.44 10.15 16.74
C ASP A 145 -9.30 8.87 15.87
N VAL A 146 -8.74 7.81 16.43
CA VAL A 146 -8.35 6.62 15.67
C VAL A 146 -8.70 5.34 16.40
N ILE A 147 -9.23 4.38 15.66
CA ILE A 147 -9.31 2.97 16.05
C ILE A 147 -8.61 2.08 15.01
N TRP A 148 -8.17 0.90 15.46
CA TRP A 148 -7.64 -0.14 14.58
C TRP A 148 -8.66 -1.27 14.50
N VAL A 149 -9.00 -1.68 13.28
CA VAL A 149 -9.92 -2.79 13.01
C VAL A 149 -9.27 -3.74 12.03
N LEU A 150 -9.82 -4.93 11.87
CA LEU A 150 -9.42 -5.78 10.76
C LEU A 150 -9.95 -5.17 9.46
N CYS A 151 -9.14 -5.14 8.41
CA CYS A 151 -9.55 -4.63 7.11
C CYS A 151 -10.73 -5.41 6.52
N ASP A 152 -10.93 -6.67 6.94
CA ASP A 152 -12.09 -7.47 6.54
C ASP A 152 -13.38 -7.09 7.27
N GLN A 153 -13.35 -6.15 8.23
CA GLN A 153 -14.53 -5.63 8.91
C GLN A 153 -15.04 -4.32 8.28
N VAL A 154 -14.26 -3.70 7.40
CA VAL A 154 -14.61 -2.49 6.67
C VAL A 154 -14.82 -2.81 5.20
N TRP A 155 -15.61 -1.98 4.51
CA TRP A 155 -15.65 -2.02 3.05
C TRP A 155 -14.26 -1.66 2.51
N THR A 156 -13.77 -2.43 1.53
CA THR A 156 -12.49 -2.20 0.86
C THR A 156 -12.70 -2.01 -0.63
N THR A 157 -11.89 -1.16 -1.24
CA THR A 157 -11.84 -1.01 -2.70
C THR A 157 -10.98 -2.11 -3.33
N ASP A 158 -11.44 -2.67 -4.44
CA ASP A 158 -10.63 -3.60 -5.23
C ASP A 158 -9.61 -2.80 -6.04
N LEU A 159 -8.33 -3.00 -5.76
CA LEU A 159 -7.22 -2.41 -6.50
C LEU A 159 -6.26 -3.50 -6.97
N PHE A 160 -5.94 -3.51 -8.25
CA PHE A 160 -5.00 -4.48 -8.80
C PHE A 160 -4.07 -3.86 -9.84
N ASN A 161 -2.90 -4.48 -10.00
CA ASN A 161 -1.96 -4.14 -11.06
C ASN A 161 -2.38 -4.83 -12.36
N SER A 162 -2.78 -4.07 -13.39
CA SER A 162 -3.34 -4.67 -14.62
C SER A 162 -2.31 -5.42 -15.48
N ASN A 163 -1.02 -5.18 -15.25
CA ASN A 163 0.08 -5.87 -15.92
C ASN A 163 0.69 -6.97 -15.04
N SER A 164 0.05 -7.33 -13.92
CA SER A 164 0.65 -8.29 -12.99
C SER A 164 0.60 -9.70 -13.57
N LEU A 165 1.74 -10.38 -13.50
CA LEU A 165 1.85 -11.82 -13.67
C LEU A 165 1.61 -12.52 -12.33
N THR A 166 2.09 -11.92 -11.25
CA THR A 166 1.90 -12.40 -9.88
C THR A 166 1.98 -11.21 -8.91
N VAL A 167 1.11 -11.22 -7.91
CA VAL A 167 1.18 -10.32 -6.76
C VAL A 167 1.20 -11.18 -5.52
N ASN A 168 2.27 -11.07 -4.73
CA ASN A 168 2.40 -11.78 -3.47
C ASN A 168 2.35 -10.77 -2.33
N GLU A 169 1.35 -10.92 -1.46
CA GLU A 169 1.36 -10.27 -0.16
C GLU A 169 2.41 -10.94 0.72
N ILE A 170 3.28 -10.13 1.29
CA ILE A 170 4.40 -10.61 2.11
C ILE A 170 3.91 -11.07 3.48
N TYR A 171 2.80 -10.50 3.92
CA TYR A 171 2.07 -10.88 5.13
C TYR A 171 0.60 -11.12 4.76
N PRO A 172 0.27 -12.28 4.15
CA PRO A 172 -1.08 -12.61 3.72
C PRO A 172 -2.02 -12.97 4.89
N ASP A 173 -1.67 -12.59 6.12
CA ASP A 173 -2.40 -13.03 7.31
C ASP A 173 -3.83 -12.47 7.33
N ARG A 174 -4.76 -13.30 7.81
CA ARG A 174 -6.19 -12.97 8.06
C ARG A 174 -6.41 -11.85 9.09
N LEU A 175 -5.35 -11.13 9.46
CA LEU A 175 -5.31 -10.12 10.51
C LEU A 175 -4.83 -8.75 9.98
N LYS A 176 -4.92 -8.50 8.67
CA LYS A 176 -4.57 -7.19 8.10
C LYS A 176 -5.34 -6.10 8.82
N GLN A 177 -4.62 -5.16 9.43
CA GLN A 177 -5.23 -4.08 10.20
C GLN A 177 -5.45 -2.85 9.33
N CYS A 178 -6.61 -2.24 9.48
CA CYS A 178 -6.97 -0.97 8.89
C CYS A 178 -7.08 0.07 10.01
N LYS A 179 -6.55 1.25 9.74
CA LYS A 179 -6.64 2.39 10.63
C LYS A 179 -7.84 3.24 10.22
N VAL A 180 -8.84 3.33 11.08
CA VAL A 180 -10.04 4.14 10.84
C VAL A 180 -9.93 5.40 11.66
N HIS A 181 -10.11 6.55 11.03
CA HIS A 181 -10.15 7.87 11.64
C HIS A 181 -11.58 8.33 11.91
N SER A 182 -11.74 9.22 12.89
CA SER A 182 -13.04 9.77 13.33
C SER A 182 -13.81 10.47 12.21
N ASN A 183 -13.10 11.01 11.23
CA ASN A 183 -13.67 11.62 10.02
C ASN A 183 -14.11 10.58 8.96
N GLY A 184 -13.98 9.28 9.24
CA GLY A 184 -14.32 8.18 8.34
C GLY A 184 -13.22 7.81 7.34
N SER A 185 -12.05 8.46 7.37
CA SER A 185 -10.90 8.06 6.55
C SER A 185 -10.36 6.71 7.02
N ILE A 186 -10.05 5.83 6.08
CA ILE A 186 -9.51 4.49 6.32
C ILE A 186 -8.16 4.41 5.61
N HIS A 187 -7.14 3.95 6.33
CA HIS A 187 -5.81 3.68 5.79
C HIS A 187 -5.51 2.18 5.87
N SER A 188 -5.03 1.62 4.76
CA SER A 188 -4.58 0.24 4.66
C SER A 188 -3.18 0.19 4.06
N ASP A 189 -2.24 -0.33 4.83
CA ASP A 189 -0.84 -0.52 4.41
C ASP A 189 -0.61 -2.00 4.06
N MET A 190 0.13 -2.26 2.98
CA MET A 190 0.55 -3.60 2.59
C MET A 190 1.93 -3.60 1.94
N PHE A 191 2.72 -4.63 2.23
CA PHE A 191 3.97 -4.90 1.52
C PHE A 191 3.71 -5.96 0.45
N LEU A 192 4.05 -5.62 -0.79
CA LEU A 192 3.79 -6.44 -1.96
C LEU A 192 5.09 -6.75 -2.68
N GLN A 193 5.23 -8.01 -3.12
CA GLN A 193 6.06 -8.32 -4.27
C GLN A 193 5.18 -8.35 -5.50
N ILE A 194 5.48 -7.49 -6.48
CA ILE A 194 4.75 -7.38 -7.74
C ILE A 194 5.69 -7.81 -8.86
N ASP A 195 5.27 -8.85 -9.58
CA ASP A 195 5.87 -9.25 -10.85
C ASP A 195 4.98 -8.69 -11.96
N SER A 196 5.42 -7.63 -12.63
CA SER A 196 4.66 -6.90 -13.66
C SER A 196 5.34 -7.04 -15.02
N ALA A 197 4.55 -7.26 -16.07
CA ALA A 197 5.05 -7.22 -17.43
C ALA A 197 5.71 -5.87 -17.72
N CYS A 198 6.88 -5.90 -18.38
CA CYS A 198 7.64 -4.72 -18.75
C CYS A 198 8.27 -4.94 -20.13
N PHE A 199 8.03 -4.01 -21.06
CA PHE A 199 8.67 -4.03 -22.36
C PHE A 199 10.16 -3.64 -22.24
N ILE A 200 11.04 -4.46 -22.82
CA ILE A 200 12.49 -4.31 -22.67
C ILE A 200 13.13 -4.07 -24.03
N ASP A 201 13.91 -2.99 -24.13
CA ASP A 201 14.68 -2.64 -25.33
C ASP A 201 16.19 -2.86 -25.10
N VAL A 202 16.74 -3.88 -25.75
CA VAL A 202 18.14 -4.29 -25.61
C VAL A 202 19.08 -3.72 -26.67
N GLN A 203 18.63 -2.77 -27.51
CA GLN A 203 19.46 -2.22 -28.60
C GLN A 203 20.80 -1.64 -28.14
N LYS A 204 20.86 -1.13 -26.92
CA LYS A 204 22.07 -0.48 -26.35
C LYS A 204 22.79 -1.33 -25.31
N PHE A 205 22.52 -2.64 -25.25
CA PHE A 205 23.21 -3.53 -24.31
C PHE A 205 24.74 -3.39 -24.42
N PRO A 206 25.50 -3.35 -23.30
CA PRO A 206 25.07 -3.41 -21.90
C PRO A 206 24.82 -2.05 -21.24
N PHE A 207 24.67 -0.97 -22.02
CA PHE A 207 24.45 0.40 -21.54
C PHE A 207 22.98 0.83 -21.68
N ASP A 208 22.08 -0.14 -21.72
CA ASP A 208 20.64 0.05 -21.94
C ASP A 208 19.94 0.66 -20.72
N LYS A 209 18.83 1.33 -21.01
CA LYS A 209 17.90 1.92 -20.04
C LYS A 209 16.54 1.29 -20.29
N GLN A 210 15.84 0.98 -19.20
CA GLN A 210 14.51 0.38 -19.27
C GLN A 210 13.50 1.30 -18.59
N THR A 211 12.30 1.36 -19.16
CA THR A 211 11.16 2.09 -18.60
C THR A 211 10.04 1.09 -18.42
N CYS A 212 9.75 0.73 -17.18
CA CYS A 212 8.70 -0.21 -16.83
C CYS A 212 7.49 0.53 -16.27
N GLU A 213 6.31 0.18 -16.77
CA GLU A 213 5.03 0.72 -16.34
C GLU A 213 4.32 -0.29 -15.43
N ILE A 214 3.92 0.18 -14.25
CA ILE A 214 3.22 -0.60 -13.22
C ILE A 214 1.84 0.07 -13.04
N PRO A 215 0.86 -0.25 -13.91
CA PRO A 215 -0.48 0.33 -13.88
C PRO A 215 -1.33 -0.26 -12.76
N PHE A 216 -2.03 0.58 -12.01
CA PHE A 216 -3.05 0.19 -11.04
C PHE A 216 -4.43 0.68 -11.47
N VAL A 217 -5.42 -0.19 -11.31
CA VAL A 217 -6.81 0.03 -11.69
C VAL A 217 -7.74 -0.55 -10.63
N THR A 218 -8.94 0.04 -10.51
CA THR A 218 -10.01 -0.50 -9.70
C THR A 218 -10.93 -1.39 -10.53
N ILE A 219 -11.48 -2.45 -9.94
CA ILE A 219 -12.42 -3.35 -10.66
C ILE A 219 -13.79 -2.70 -10.88
N ALA A 220 -14.11 -1.64 -10.15
CA ALA A 220 -15.38 -0.97 -10.26
C ALA A 220 -15.49 -0.31 -11.65
N PHE A 221 -16.19 -0.99 -12.55
CA PHE A 221 -16.36 -0.67 -13.97
C PHE A 221 -17.14 0.63 -14.25
N GLU A 222 -17.41 1.44 -13.22
CA GLU A 222 -18.11 2.71 -13.32
C GLU A 222 -17.16 3.89 -13.06
N PRO A 223 -16.50 4.43 -14.11
CA PRO A 223 -15.65 5.61 -14.09
C PRO A 223 -16.10 6.81 -13.25
N LYS A 224 -17.42 7.02 -13.18
CA LYS A 224 -18.02 8.20 -12.54
C LYS A 224 -18.13 8.04 -11.03
N THR A 225 -17.83 6.86 -10.50
CA THR A 225 -18.00 6.53 -9.09
C THR A 225 -16.67 6.43 -8.35
N PHE A 226 -15.53 6.18 -9.01
CA PHE A 226 -14.22 6.08 -8.35
C PHE A 226 -13.20 7.05 -8.96
N ASP A 227 -12.66 7.95 -8.13
CA ASP A 227 -11.57 8.83 -8.52
C ASP A 227 -10.24 8.34 -7.93
N LEU A 228 -9.48 7.61 -8.74
CA LEU A 228 -8.15 7.16 -8.39
C LEU A 228 -7.15 8.33 -8.40
N GLN A 229 -6.51 8.56 -7.27
CA GLN A 229 -5.47 9.58 -7.10
C GLN A 229 -4.20 8.94 -6.58
N GLY A 230 -3.08 9.41 -7.11
CA GLY A 230 -1.80 8.84 -6.79
C GLY A 230 -0.93 9.81 -6.03
N LYS A 231 -0.18 9.31 -5.06
CA LYS A 231 0.92 10.01 -4.41
C LYS A 231 2.16 9.15 -4.55
N LEU A 232 3.29 9.78 -4.84
CA LEU A 232 4.59 9.14 -4.66
C LEU A 232 5.06 9.52 -3.26
N PHE A 233 5.38 8.55 -2.42
CA PHE A 233 5.93 8.85 -1.11
C PHE A 233 7.39 9.29 -1.28
N THR A 234 7.66 10.59 -1.18
CA THR A 234 9.02 11.16 -1.18
C THR A 234 9.45 11.62 0.21
N LYS A 235 8.61 11.40 1.22
CA LYS A 235 8.68 12.08 2.53
C LYS A 235 9.58 11.37 3.56
N TYR A 236 10.04 10.15 3.30
CA TYR A 236 11.09 9.56 4.13
C TYR A 236 12.44 10.16 3.71
N ILE A 237 12.90 11.12 4.50
CA ILE A 237 14.27 11.63 4.48
C ILE A 237 15.21 10.40 4.53
N GLY A 238 15.85 10.08 3.40
CA GLY A 238 16.88 9.02 3.32
C GLY A 238 16.45 7.66 2.75
N PHE A 239 15.27 7.51 2.16
CA PHE A 239 14.93 6.30 1.38
C PHE A 239 15.17 6.53 -0.12
N THR A 240 16.33 6.12 -0.61
CA THR A 240 16.63 6.08 -2.05
C THR A 240 16.23 4.70 -2.56
N PRO A 241 15.33 4.58 -3.56
CA PRO A 241 14.97 3.28 -4.13
C PRO A 241 16.21 2.47 -4.48
N GLN A 242 16.31 1.25 -3.95
CA GLN A 242 17.52 0.45 -4.13
C GLN A 242 17.40 -0.45 -5.37
N GLY A 243 18.47 -0.42 -6.16
CA GLY A 243 18.72 -1.37 -7.24
C GLY A 243 19.14 -2.74 -6.72
N ASN A 244 19.46 -3.66 -7.63
CA ASN A 244 19.92 -5.01 -7.32
C ASN A 244 21.37 -5.29 -7.76
N GLY A 245 22.22 -4.26 -7.83
CA GLY A 245 23.61 -4.36 -8.29
C GLY A 245 23.77 -4.47 -9.81
N GLU A 246 22.76 -4.94 -10.54
CA GLU A 246 22.71 -4.93 -12.00
C GLU A 246 21.92 -3.73 -12.54
N TRP A 247 20.86 -3.33 -11.85
CA TRP A 247 19.98 -2.24 -12.25
C TRP A 247 19.97 -1.13 -11.22
N ASN A 248 20.33 0.07 -11.64
CA ASN A 248 20.22 1.29 -10.86
C ASN A 248 18.88 1.99 -11.11
N VAL A 249 18.20 2.36 -10.03
CA VAL A 249 16.96 3.13 -10.11
C VAL A 249 17.29 4.59 -10.44
N LEU A 250 16.84 5.06 -11.60
CA LEU A 250 17.01 6.45 -12.02
C LEU A 250 15.90 7.34 -11.48
N SER A 251 14.66 6.88 -11.58
CA SER A 251 13.48 7.62 -11.14
C SER A 251 12.28 6.70 -10.99
N LEU A 252 11.39 7.05 -10.07
CA LEU A 252 10.03 6.55 -10.01
C LEU A 252 9.11 7.75 -10.20
N ASN A 253 8.36 7.76 -11.30
CA ASN A 253 7.37 8.78 -11.60
C ASN A 253 5.98 8.16 -11.61
N MET A 254 4.97 9.02 -11.72
CA MET A 254 3.59 8.59 -11.75
C MET A 254 2.79 9.49 -12.68
N THR A 255 1.93 8.87 -13.46
CA THR A 255 1.00 9.57 -14.35
C THR A 255 -0.39 8.97 -14.16
N LYS A 256 -1.40 9.84 -14.09
CA LYS A 256 -2.78 9.41 -14.22
C LYS A 256 -3.08 9.26 -15.71
N ASP A 257 -3.42 8.06 -16.13
CA ASP A 257 -3.91 7.84 -17.48
C ASP A 257 -5.44 7.90 -17.44
N SER A 258 -5.98 8.98 -18.00
CA SER A 258 -7.42 9.21 -18.12
C SER A 258 -7.98 8.73 -19.46
N GLN A 259 -7.18 8.06 -20.30
CA GLN A 259 -7.51 7.84 -21.72
C GLN A 259 -7.84 6.39 -22.09
N LEU A 260 -7.78 5.44 -21.13
CA LEU A 260 -8.23 4.07 -21.40
C LEU A 260 -9.75 4.02 -21.39
N LYS A 261 -10.31 4.02 -22.60
CA LYS A 261 -11.73 3.79 -22.86
C LYS A 261 -11.99 2.30 -23.02
N SER A 262 -13.01 1.78 -22.34
CA SER A 262 -13.50 0.44 -22.67
C SER A 262 -13.94 0.40 -24.13
N SER A 263 -13.48 -0.63 -24.87
CA SER A 263 -13.93 -0.88 -26.25
C SER A 263 -15.41 -1.25 -26.33
N SER A 264 -16.03 -1.70 -25.23
CA SER A 264 -17.45 -2.07 -25.20
C SER A 264 -18.37 -0.87 -24.96
N ASP A 265 -17.97 0.07 -24.09
CA ASP A 265 -18.93 1.03 -23.50
C ASP A 265 -18.48 2.50 -23.51
N ASN A 266 -17.34 2.83 -24.14
CA ASN A 266 -16.79 4.20 -24.20
C ASN A 266 -16.54 4.86 -22.81
N ASN A 267 -16.59 4.05 -21.75
CA ASN A 267 -16.38 4.45 -20.36
C ASN A 267 -14.87 4.66 -20.09
N GLU A 268 -14.51 5.81 -19.51
CA GLU A 268 -13.13 6.23 -19.18
C GLU A 268 -12.68 5.68 -17.83
N PHE A 269 -11.82 4.67 -17.76
CA PHE A 269 -11.35 4.19 -16.44
C PHE A 269 -10.32 5.12 -15.83
N SER A 270 -10.32 5.23 -14.51
CA SER A 270 -9.26 5.92 -13.77
C SER A 270 -8.09 4.95 -13.54
N MET A 271 -7.02 5.08 -14.31
CA MET A 271 -5.79 4.31 -14.15
C MET A 271 -4.66 5.18 -13.62
N LEU A 272 -3.87 4.65 -12.68
CA LEU A 272 -2.62 5.25 -12.25
C LEU A 272 -1.45 4.40 -12.71
N VAL A 273 -0.52 4.99 -13.44
CA VAL A 273 0.67 4.31 -13.95
C VAL A 273 1.89 4.78 -13.19
N PHE A 274 2.54 3.88 -12.47
CA PHE A 274 3.86 4.13 -11.88
C PHE A 274 4.94 3.78 -12.90
N ILE A 275 5.81 4.73 -13.21
CA ILE A 275 6.83 4.61 -14.25
C ILE A 275 8.20 4.51 -13.57
N LEU A 276 8.76 3.29 -13.58
CA LEU A 276 10.09 3.01 -13.05
C LEU A 276 11.13 3.05 -14.17
N LYS A 277 12.11 3.95 -14.05
CA LYS A 277 13.25 4.02 -14.96
C LYS A 277 14.48 3.40 -14.34
N LEU A 278 15.08 2.47 -15.07
CA LEU A 278 16.26 1.70 -14.65
C LEU A 278 17.41 1.92 -15.63
N GLN A 279 18.64 1.96 -15.11
CA GLN A 279 19.88 1.95 -15.87
C GLN A 279 20.63 0.67 -15.54
N ARG A 280 21.07 -0.07 -16.56
CA ARG A 280 21.97 -1.20 -16.34
C ARG A 280 23.33 -0.69 -15.89
N GLU A 281 23.90 -1.29 -14.84
CA GLU A 281 25.28 -1.14 -14.43
C GLU A 281 26.15 -2.18 -15.14
N PRO A 282 26.97 -1.78 -16.13
CA PRO A 282 27.80 -2.71 -16.87
C PRO A 282 28.91 -3.24 -15.95
N LYS A 283 28.91 -4.54 -15.65
CA LYS A 283 30.02 -5.16 -14.91
C LYS A 283 31.30 -5.06 -15.75
N LYS A 284 32.34 -4.41 -15.21
CA LYS A 284 33.69 -4.46 -15.79
C LYS A 284 34.19 -5.90 -15.67
N LYS A 285 34.56 -6.51 -16.80
CA LYS A 285 35.24 -7.81 -16.83
C LYS A 285 36.62 -7.73 -16.19
#